data_AF-A0A6J8C9W5-F1
#
_entry.id   AF-A0A6J8C9W5-F1
#
_cell.length_a   1.000
_cell.length_b   1.000
_cell.length_c   1.000
_cell.angle_alpha   90.00
_cell.angle_beta   90.00
_cell.angle_gamma   90.00
#
_symmetry.space_group_name_H-M   'P 1'
#
loop_
_entity.id
_entity.type
_entity.pdbx_description
1 polymer ?
#
loop_
_entity_poly.entity_id
_entity_poly.type
_entity_poly.pdbx_seq_one_letter_code
_entity_poly.pdbx_strand_id
1 'polypeptide(L)'
;MLDDNDVIQIDAVIYCTGFRYDFSFLPDGLLEVRQNKVVCNLYKYILPPQYSTIFFMGIMRLYILFFPYGDHEALFIKAMLEGSVCIPTYNERITVIDEDSKRPWLSNSHWEWDKELASIAGNFESFLPVLKSIRDHVVAVKAKDFARFRSVNFKITGPDSFEIV
;
A
#
# COMPACT_ATOMS: atom_id res chain seq x y z
N MET A 1 -1.08 -19.21 -25.97
CA MET A 1 -1.97 -18.06 -26.21
C MET A 1 -2.91 -18.46 -27.32
N LEU A 2 -4.15 -17.96 -27.31
CA LEU A 2 -5.00 -18.07 -28.50
C LEU A 2 -4.47 -17.06 -29.51
N ASP A 3 -4.32 -17.47 -30.75
CA ASP A 3 -3.98 -16.57 -31.85
C ASP A 3 -5.25 -15.86 -32.35
N ASP A 4 -5.10 -14.74 -33.06
CA ASP A 4 -6.22 -13.86 -33.46
C ASP A 4 -7.35 -14.56 -34.26
N ASN A 5 -7.06 -15.72 -34.87
CA ASN A 5 -8.02 -16.51 -35.64
C ASN A 5 -8.53 -17.77 -34.92
N ASP A 6 -8.12 -18.02 -33.69
CA ASP A 6 -8.57 -19.18 -32.93
C ASP A 6 -10.02 -19.00 -32.47
N VAL A 7 -10.87 -19.94 -32.86
CA VAL A 7 -12.26 -20.01 -32.39
C VAL A 7 -12.38 -21.19 -31.43
N ILE A 8 -12.74 -20.90 -30.18
CA ILE A 8 -13.00 -21.92 -29.16
C ILE A 8 -14.43 -21.78 -28.64
N GLN A 9 -15.07 -22.91 -28.34
CA GLN A 9 -16.32 -22.90 -27.58
C GLN A 9 -16.03 -22.87 -26.09
N ILE A 10 -16.71 -21.98 -25.38
CA ILE A 10 -16.60 -21.80 -23.94
C ILE A 10 -17.98 -21.66 -23.33
N ASP A 11 -18.14 -22.14 -22.10
CA ASP A 11 -19.41 -22.06 -21.37
C ASP A 11 -19.57 -20.73 -20.61
N ALA A 12 -18.45 -20.10 -20.23
CA ALA A 12 -18.45 -18.87 -19.45
C ALA A 12 -17.21 -18.00 -19.69
N VAL A 13 -17.37 -16.69 -19.49
CA VAL A 13 -16.28 -15.69 -19.49
C VAL A 13 -16.21 -15.06 -18.10
N ILE A 14 -15.03 -15.08 -17.48
CA ILE A 14 -14.77 -14.42 -16.19
C ILE A 14 -13.79 -13.27 -16.41
N TYR A 15 -14.25 -12.04 -16.14
CA TYR A 15 -13.41 -10.84 -16.25
C TYR A 15 -12.53 -10.64 -15.01
N CYS A 16 -11.24 -10.95 -15.16
CA CYS A 16 -10.21 -10.71 -14.14
C CYS A 16 -9.44 -9.39 -14.39
N THR A 17 -10.13 -8.33 -14.81
CA THR A 17 -9.52 -7.06 -15.27
C THR A 17 -9.21 -6.06 -14.14
N GLY A 18 -9.37 -6.46 -12.88
CA GLY A 18 -9.13 -5.63 -11.71
C GLY A 18 -10.24 -4.64 -11.40
N PHE A 19 -9.92 -3.62 -10.60
CA PHE A 19 -10.87 -2.67 -10.02
C PHE A 19 -10.44 -1.22 -10.27
N ARG A 20 -11.43 -0.32 -10.38
CA ARG A 20 -11.25 1.14 -10.44
C ARG A 20 -11.58 1.75 -9.08
N TYR A 21 -10.89 2.84 -8.73
CA TYR A 21 -11.32 3.67 -7.62
C TYR A 21 -12.58 4.44 -8.03
N ASP A 22 -13.56 4.44 -7.15
CA ASP A 22 -14.78 5.24 -7.27
C ASP A 22 -15.00 5.97 -5.95
N PHE A 23 -14.94 7.30 -6.02
CA PHE A 23 -15.19 8.20 -4.91
C PHE A 23 -16.32 9.17 -5.26
N SER A 24 -17.38 8.68 -5.93
CA SER A 24 -18.55 9.45 -6.36
C SER A 24 -19.30 10.21 -5.25
N PHE A 25 -19.02 9.90 -3.98
CA PHE A 25 -19.51 10.64 -2.82
C PHE A 25 -18.68 11.89 -2.47
N LEU A 26 -17.51 12.07 -3.08
CA LEU A 26 -16.64 13.23 -2.88
C LEU A 26 -16.82 14.25 -4.01
N PRO A 27 -16.57 15.55 -3.73
CA PRO A 27 -16.50 16.56 -4.79
C PRO A 27 -15.40 16.25 -5.80
N ASP A 28 -15.67 16.58 -7.06
CA ASP A 28 -14.68 16.50 -8.13
C ASP A 28 -13.42 17.31 -7.80
N GLY A 29 -12.26 16.74 -8.13
CA GLY A 29 -10.96 17.40 -7.93
C GLY A 29 -10.37 17.31 -6.53
N LEU A 30 -11.07 16.70 -5.56
CA LEU A 30 -10.51 16.43 -4.24
C LEU A 30 -9.37 15.40 -4.31
N LEU A 31 -9.61 14.32 -5.06
CA LEU A 31 -8.64 13.26 -5.33
C LEU A 31 -8.36 13.22 -6.83
N GLU A 32 -7.11 12.94 -7.18
CA GLU A 32 -6.74 12.67 -8.56
C GLU A 32 -6.46 11.17 -8.73
N VAL A 33 -7.21 10.48 -9.58
CA VAL A 33 -6.96 9.07 -9.90
C VAL A 33 -6.21 8.98 -11.22
N ARG A 34 -4.91 8.67 -11.16
CA ARG A 34 -4.07 8.48 -12.36
C ARG A 34 -4.06 7.02 -12.80
N GLN A 35 -4.28 6.82 -14.10
CA GLN A 35 -4.23 5.51 -14.77
C GLN A 35 -5.08 4.41 -14.09
N ASN A 36 -6.18 4.78 -13.42
CA ASN A 36 -7.05 3.88 -12.63
C ASN A 36 -6.33 3.06 -11.54
N LYS A 37 -5.10 3.44 -11.15
CA LYS A 37 -4.23 2.61 -10.30
C LYS A 37 -3.59 3.37 -9.14
N VAL A 38 -3.40 4.67 -9.27
CA VAL A 38 -2.76 5.49 -8.23
C VAL A 38 -3.70 6.64 -7.88
N VAL A 39 -4.11 6.73 -6.61
CA VAL A 39 -4.71 7.96 -6.10
C VAL A 39 -3.56 8.89 -5.71
N CYS A 40 -3.45 9.98 -6.43
CA CYS A 40 -2.46 11.03 -6.24
C CYS A 40 -3.10 12.18 -5.44
N ASN A 41 -2.27 13.15 -5.07
CA ASN A 41 -2.69 14.35 -4.32
C ASN A 41 -3.07 14.09 -2.85
N LEU A 42 -2.32 13.24 -2.17
CA LEU A 42 -2.49 12.95 -0.75
C LEU A 42 -1.15 13.07 -0.03
N TYR A 43 -1.08 13.91 0.99
CA TYR A 43 0.09 13.98 1.87
C TYR A 43 0.28 12.60 2.51
N LYS A 44 1.44 11.99 2.26
CA LYS A 44 1.78 10.65 2.72
C LYS A 44 0.72 9.57 2.40
N TYR A 45 -0.06 9.75 1.32
CA TYR A 45 -1.18 8.87 0.94
C TYR A 45 -2.36 8.85 1.93
N ILE A 46 -2.40 9.80 2.86
CA ILE A 46 -3.32 9.78 4.00
C ILE A 46 -4.32 10.95 3.95
N LEU A 47 -3.92 12.20 3.72
CA LEU A 47 -4.87 13.33 3.71
C LEU A 47 -4.73 14.25 2.50
N PRO A 48 -5.84 14.81 1.99
CA PRO A 48 -5.78 15.77 0.88
C PRO A 48 -5.19 17.08 1.37
N PRO A 49 -4.43 17.81 0.53
CA PRO A 49 -3.74 19.02 0.97
C PRO A 49 -4.73 20.12 1.39
N GLN A 50 -5.95 20.14 0.88
CA GLN A 50 -6.97 21.15 1.19
C GLN A 50 -7.62 20.97 2.58
N TYR A 51 -7.61 19.76 3.15
CA TYR A 51 -8.34 19.47 4.39
C TYR A 51 -7.43 18.76 5.40
N SER A 52 -7.40 19.27 6.63
CA SER A 52 -6.67 18.65 7.76
C SER A 52 -7.53 17.72 8.62
N THR A 53 -8.77 17.47 8.21
CA THR A 53 -9.77 16.71 8.98
C THR A 53 -10.34 15.51 8.21
N ILE A 54 -9.91 15.31 6.97
CA ILE A 54 -10.31 14.19 6.12
C ILE A 54 -9.09 13.30 5.94
N PHE A 55 -9.27 12.00 6.17
CA PHE A 55 -8.22 11.00 6.05
C PHE A 55 -8.70 9.84 5.18
N PHE A 56 -7.77 9.26 4.45
CA PHE A 56 -7.94 8.10 3.61
C PHE A 56 -6.98 7.01 4.08
N MET A 57 -7.46 5.77 4.10
CA MET A 57 -6.69 4.58 4.47
C MET A 57 -6.88 3.52 3.40
N GLY A 58 -5.86 2.67 3.22
CA GLY A 58 -5.89 1.56 2.26
C GLY A 58 -5.88 2.01 0.80
N ILE A 59 -5.54 3.27 0.53
CA ILE A 59 -5.42 3.78 -0.84
C ILE A 59 -4.18 3.20 -1.52
N MET A 60 -3.10 3.03 -0.78
CA MET A 60 -1.86 2.49 -1.33
C MET A 60 -2.01 0.99 -1.57
N ARG A 61 -2.07 0.56 -2.83
CA ARG A 61 -2.17 -0.87 -3.20
C ARG A 61 -0.83 -1.58 -3.00
N LEU A 62 -0.50 -1.88 -1.75
CA LEU A 62 0.60 -2.77 -1.45
C LEU A 62 0.08 -4.20 -1.45
N TYR A 63 0.35 -4.91 -2.53
CA TYR A 63 -0.16 -6.24 -2.85
C TYR A 63 0.14 -7.34 -1.82
N ILE A 64 0.86 -7.05 -0.71
CA ILE A 64 1.47 -8.11 0.10
C ILE A 64 1.33 -7.94 1.62
N LEU A 65 1.30 -6.71 2.17
CA LEU A 65 1.20 -6.50 3.63
C LEU A 65 0.07 -5.56 4.03
N PHE A 66 -1.11 -5.78 3.47
CA PHE A 66 -2.26 -4.89 3.67
C PHE A 66 -2.54 -4.59 5.15
N PHE A 67 -2.54 -5.59 6.02
CA PHE A 67 -2.86 -5.40 7.44
C PHE A 67 -1.79 -4.61 8.21
N PRO A 68 -0.48 -4.96 8.16
CA PRO A 68 0.55 -4.13 8.80
C PRO A 68 0.54 -2.67 8.32
N TYR A 69 0.38 -2.45 7.01
CA TYR A 69 0.28 -1.09 6.46
C TYR A 69 -0.94 -0.34 6.98
N GLY A 70 -2.11 -0.99 7.02
CA GLY A 70 -3.32 -0.39 7.56
C GLY A 70 -3.22 -0.05 9.05
N ASP A 71 -2.51 -0.86 9.84
CA ASP A 71 -2.29 -0.57 11.26
C ASP A 71 -1.41 0.67 11.46
N HIS A 72 -0.31 0.78 10.71
CA HIS A 72 0.58 1.94 10.79
C HIS A 72 -0.06 3.22 10.21
N GLU A 73 -0.86 3.12 9.14
CA GLU A 73 -1.72 4.23 8.67
C GLU A 73 -2.65 4.71 9.78
N ALA A 74 -3.31 3.78 10.49
CA ALA A 74 -4.22 4.11 11.58
C ALA A 74 -3.51 4.75 12.77
N LEU A 75 -2.35 4.24 13.18
CA LEU A 75 -1.53 4.82 14.25
C LEU A 75 -1.04 6.23 13.90
N PHE A 76 -0.65 6.46 12.64
CA PHE A 76 -0.24 7.77 12.15
C PHE A 76 -1.41 8.76 12.14
N ILE A 77 -2.58 8.35 11.64
CA ILE A 77 -3.80 9.18 11.66
C ILE A 77 -4.20 9.51 13.09
N LYS A 78 -4.18 8.52 13.99
CA LYS A 78 -4.45 8.73 15.41
C LYS A 78 -3.50 9.78 16.00
N ALA A 79 -2.19 9.68 15.73
CA ALA A 79 -1.21 10.64 16.23
C ALA A 79 -1.47 12.07 15.74
N MET A 80 -1.92 12.23 14.49
CA MET A 80 -2.36 13.53 13.94
C MET A 80 -3.61 14.07 14.63
N LEU A 81 -4.61 13.20 14.85
CA LEU A 81 -5.86 13.58 15.53
C LEU A 81 -5.65 13.96 17.00
N GLU A 82 -4.71 13.31 17.68
CA GLU A 82 -4.31 13.63 19.07
C GLU A 82 -3.39 14.85 19.15
N GLY A 83 -2.94 15.40 18.01
CA GLY A 83 -2.03 16.54 17.94
C GLY A 83 -0.58 16.23 18.30
N SER A 84 -0.23 14.95 18.48
CA SER A 84 1.16 14.51 18.71
C SER A 84 2.00 14.63 17.45
N VAL A 85 1.37 14.45 16.28
CA VAL A 85 1.94 14.80 14.98
C VAL A 85 1.31 16.09 14.49
N CYS A 86 2.12 17.13 14.31
CA CYS A 86 1.65 18.37 13.71
C CYS A 86 1.32 18.12 12.23
N ILE A 87 0.09 18.43 11.82
CA ILE A 87 -0.28 18.39 10.41
C ILE A 87 0.42 19.57 9.71
N PRO A 88 1.29 19.35 8.71
CA PRO A 88 2.02 20.43 8.04
C PRO A 88 1.09 21.42 7.36
N THR A 89 1.58 22.62 7.06
CA THR A 89 0.83 23.63 6.29
C THR A 89 0.48 23.13 4.89
N TYR A 90 -0.47 23.81 4.23
CA TYR A 90 -0.87 23.48 2.86
C TYR A 90 0.34 23.39 1.91
N ASN A 91 1.24 24.39 1.94
CA ASN A 91 2.40 24.43 1.05
C ASN A 91 3.37 23.27 1.30
N GLU A 92 3.62 22.94 2.56
CA GLU A 92 4.48 21.80 2.93
C GLU A 92 3.86 20.47 2.47
N ARG A 93 2.53 20.31 2.63
CA ARG A 93 1.82 19.14 2.13
C ARG A 93 1.98 19.00 0.61
N ILE A 94 1.83 20.09 -0.13
CA ILE A 94 1.98 20.10 -1.60
C ILE A 94 3.41 19.71 -2.02
N THR A 95 4.44 20.24 -1.35
CA THR A 95 5.83 19.86 -1.64
C THR A 95 6.05 18.36 -1.44
N VAL A 96 5.60 17.81 -0.31
CA VAL A 96 5.73 16.37 -0.03
C VAL A 96 4.93 15.53 -1.01
N ILE A 97 3.74 15.97 -1.43
CA ILE A 97 2.93 15.28 -2.44
C ILE A 97 3.68 15.19 -3.78
N ASP A 98 4.33 16.27 -4.22
CA ASP A 98 5.10 16.27 -5.47
C ASP A 98 6.30 15.31 -5.39
N GLU A 99 6.98 15.26 -4.24
CA GLU A 99 8.06 14.31 -4.00
C GLU A 99 7.57 12.86 -3.96
N ASP A 100 6.49 12.58 -3.23
CA ASP A 100 5.90 11.26 -3.10
C ASP A 100 5.35 10.76 -4.45
N SER A 101 4.85 11.65 -5.32
CA SER A 101 4.37 11.30 -6.66
C SER A 101 5.45 10.68 -7.55
N LYS A 102 6.74 10.96 -7.26
CA LYS A 102 7.91 10.45 -7.98
C LYS A 102 8.41 9.12 -7.39
N ARG A 103 7.88 8.67 -6.24
CA ARG A 103 8.34 7.44 -5.58
C ARG A 103 7.93 6.18 -6.35
N PRO A 104 8.85 5.23 -6.58
CA PRO A 104 8.53 3.95 -7.20
C PRO A 104 7.92 2.96 -6.19
N TRP A 105 6.60 3.04 -5.96
CA TRP A 105 5.86 2.22 -4.97
C TRP A 105 5.98 0.69 -5.12
N LEU A 106 6.29 0.20 -6.32
CA LEU A 106 6.55 -1.22 -6.58
C LEU A 106 7.95 -1.69 -6.15
N SER A 107 8.79 -0.79 -5.63
CA SER A 107 10.16 -1.05 -5.17
C SER A 107 10.28 -1.02 -3.64
N ASN A 108 11.49 -0.92 -3.07
CA ASN A 108 11.71 -0.81 -1.61
C ASN A 108 11.08 0.43 -0.96
N SER A 109 10.60 1.41 -1.72
CA SER A 109 10.06 2.67 -1.20
C SER A 109 8.89 2.52 -0.21
N HIS A 110 8.13 1.42 -0.26
CA HIS A 110 7.06 1.18 0.73
C HIS A 110 7.61 0.89 2.14
N TRP A 111 8.79 0.29 2.26
CA TRP A 111 9.45 0.08 3.56
C TRP A 111 10.08 1.36 4.11
N GLU A 112 10.55 2.24 3.23
CA GLU A 112 11.09 3.55 3.61
C GLU A 112 9.97 4.48 4.07
N TRP A 113 8.84 4.46 3.37
CA TRP A 113 7.63 5.17 3.78
C TRP A 113 7.16 4.77 5.17
N ASP A 114 7.19 3.48 5.50
CA ASP A 114 6.84 2.98 6.83
C ASP A 114 7.75 3.54 7.92
N LYS A 115 9.07 3.46 7.71
CA LYS A 115 10.07 4.05 8.61
C LYS A 115 9.90 5.55 8.78
N GLU A 116 9.56 6.24 7.70
CA GLU A 116 9.30 7.67 7.72
C GLU A 116 8.08 8.01 8.60
N LEU A 117 6.96 7.29 8.45
CA LEU A 117 5.79 7.49 9.31
C LEU A 117 6.09 7.22 10.78
N ALA A 118 6.76 6.10 11.08
CA ALA A 118 7.17 5.76 12.44
C ALA A 118 8.08 6.84 13.04
N SER A 119 9.03 7.35 12.26
CA SER A 119 9.94 8.42 12.68
C SER A 119 9.23 9.75 12.94
N ILE A 120 8.21 10.10 12.14
CA ILE A 120 7.45 11.34 12.32
C ILE A 120 6.54 11.23 13.55
N ALA A 121 5.87 10.08 13.71
CA ALA A 121 4.91 9.91 14.79
C ALA A 121 5.56 9.64 16.15
N GLY A 122 6.69 8.96 16.18
CA GLY A 122 7.46 8.65 17.39
C GLY A 122 6.73 7.77 18.41
N ASN A 123 5.51 7.33 18.12
CA ASN A 123 4.64 6.55 19.02
C ASN A 123 4.45 5.10 18.57
N PHE A 124 5.06 4.68 17.44
CA PHE A 124 5.13 3.29 17.00
C PHE A 124 6.45 3.02 16.28
N GLU A 125 6.85 1.74 16.25
CA GLU A 125 8.07 1.29 15.58
C GLU A 125 7.77 0.86 14.14
N SER A 126 8.77 0.96 13.26
CA SER A 126 8.66 0.42 11.89
C SER A 126 8.49 -1.10 11.88
N PHE A 127 8.08 -1.66 10.75
CA PHE A 127 7.92 -3.11 10.60
C PHE A 127 9.17 -3.90 10.99
N LEU A 128 8.94 -5.05 11.63
CA LEU A 128 9.99 -6.02 11.91
C LEU A 128 10.65 -6.48 10.59
N PRO A 129 11.99 -6.52 10.51
CA PRO A 129 12.70 -6.99 9.33
C PRO A 129 12.26 -8.38 8.83
N VAL A 130 11.82 -9.26 9.75
CA VAL A 130 11.32 -10.59 9.41
C VAL A 130 10.11 -10.55 8.46
N LEU A 131 9.25 -9.53 8.54
CA LEU A 131 8.08 -9.41 7.65
C LEU A 131 8.52 -9.22 6.20
N LYS A 132 9.59 -8.45 5.97
CA LYS A 132 10.21 -8.31 4.65
C LYS A 132 10.80 -9.64 4.17
N SER A 133 11.53 -10.33 5.02
CA SER A 133 12.15 -11.63 4.69
C SER A 133 11.11 -12.69 4.32
N ILE A 134 10.02 -12.81 5.08
CA ILE A 134 8.90 -13.72 4.78
C ILE A 134 8.23 -13.30 3.46
N ARG A 135 7.98 -12.00 3.26
CA ARG A 135 7.39 -11.48 2.02
C ARG A 135 8.24 -11.83 0.80
N ASP A 136 9.54 -11.59 0.86
CA ASP A 136 10.47 -11.87 -0.24
C ASP A 136 10.54 -13.38 -0.52
N HIS A 137 10.51 -14.22 0.52
CA HIS A 137 10.41 -15.66 0.38
C HIS A 137 9.11 -16.09 -0.31
N VAL A 138 7.95 -15.61 0.13
CA VAL A 138 6.65 -15.93 -0.46
C VAL A 138 6.58 -15.50 -1.92
N VAL A 139 7.09 -14.32 -2.27
CA VAL A 139 7.16 -13.85 -3.66
C VAL A 139 8.03 -14.78 -4.51
N ALA A 140 9.21 -15.18 -4.00
CA ALA A 140 10.10 -16.08 -4.72
C ALA A 140 9.51 -17.48 -4.92
N VAL A 141 8.85 -18.05 -3.90
CA VAL A 141 8.17 -19.36 -4.01
C VAL A 141 6.99 -19.27 -4.96
N LYS A 142 6.16 -18.24 -4.85
CA LYS A 142 5.01 -18.02 -5.75
C LYS A 142 5.41 -17.86 -7.21
N ALA A 143 6.55 -17.22 -7.48
CA ALA A 143 7.10 -17.11 -8.83
C ALA A 143 7.57 -18.45 -9.41
N LYS A 144 7.99 -19.40 -8.56
CA LYS A 144 8.43 -20.74 -8.96
C LYS A 144 7.29 -21.74 -9.07
N ASP A 145 6.37 -21.73 -8.10
CA ASP A 145 5.23 -22.64 -8.03
C ASP A 145 3.99 -21.89 -7.54
N PHE A 146 3.26 -21.30 -8.48
CA PHE A 146 2.02 -20.58 -8.21
C PHE A 146 0.89 -21.48 -7.69
N ALA A 147 0.93 -22.78 -7.97
CA ALA A 147 -0.13 -23.71 -7.55
C ALA A 147 0.05 -24.13 -6.08
N ARG A 148 1.30 -24.24 -5.61
CA ARG A 148 1.63 -24.82 -4.29
C ARG A 148 2.27 -23.85 -3.30
N PHE A 149 2.49 -22.57 -3.63
CA PHE A 149 3.11 -21.62 -2.69
C PHE A 149 2.41 -21.48 -1.32
N ARG A 150 1.16 -21.93 -1.21
CA ARG A 150 0.39 -21.95 0.05
C ARG A 150 0.57 -23.22 0.88
N SER A 151 1.40 -24.18 0.46
CA SER A 151 1.65 -25.42 1.21
C SER A 151 2.73 -25.28 2.30
N VAL A 152 3.21 -24.05 2.53
CA VAL A 152 4.31 -23.73 3.43
C VAL A 152 3.76 -22.91 4.59
N ASN A 153 4.04 -23.30 5.83
CA ASN A 153 3.75 -22.48 6.99
C ASN A 153 5.04 -21.81 7.49
N PHE A 154 4.87 -20.68 8.17
CA PHE A 154 5.98 -19.92 8.73
C PHE A 154 5.79 -19.77 10.24
N LYS A 155 6.88 -19.90 10.99
CA LYS A 155 6.94 -19.57 12.41
C LYS A 155 7.98 -18.47 12.61
N ILE A 156 7.55 -17.32 13.11
CA ILE A 156 8.47 -16.23 13.46
C ILE A 156 9.24 -16.64 14.73
N THR A 157 10.57 -16.59 14.68
CA THR A 157 11.45 -16.97 15.80
C THR A 157 12.20 -15.79 16.39
N GLY A 158 12.25 -14.66 15.69
CA GLY A 158 12.87 -13.42 16.16
C GLY A 158 12.50 -12.21 15.29
N PRO A 159 13.05 -11.02 15.60
CA PRO A 159 12.76 -9.79 14.87
C PRO A 159 13.23 -9.82 13.41
N ASP A 160 14.21 -10.65 13.09
CA ASP A 160 14.84 -10.81 11.78
C ASP A 160 14.82 -12.27 11.26
N SER A 161 14.22 -13.19 12.00
CA SER A 161 14.33 -14.63 11.77
C SER A 161 12.99 -15.35 11.81
N PHE A 162 12.84 -16.33 10.91
CA PHE A 162 11.69 -17.22 10.82
C PHE A 162 12.13 -18.63 10.42
N GLU A 163 11.28 -19.60 10.72
CA GLU A 163 11.40 -20.99 10.30
C GLU A 163 10.22 -21.38 9.40
N ILE A 164 10.47 -22.33 8.49
CA ILE A 164 9.43 -22.97 7.69
C ILE A 164 9.00 -24.25 8.41
N VAL A 165 7.69 -24.42 8.61
CA VAL A 165 7.09 -25.53 9.36
C VAL A 165 5.99 -26.25 8.59
#